data_AF-A0AAV6XUW9-F1
#
_entry.id   AF-A0AAV6XUW9-F1
#
_cell.length_a   1.000
_cell.length_b   1.000
_cell.length_c   1.000
_cell.angle_alpha   90.00
_cell.angle_beta   90.00
_cell.angle_gamma   90.00
#
_symmetry.space_group_name_H-M   'P 1'
#
loop_
_entity.id
_entity.type
_entity.pdbx_description
1 polymer ?
#
loop_
_entity_poly.entity_id
_entity_poly.type
_entity_poly.pdbx_seq_one_letter_code
_entity_poly.pdbx_strand_id
1 'polypeptide(L)'
;MASAVENGNVEPPRSALIFLGTGCSSAVPNALCLIQPSDPPCHVCSQSLSIPPNLNPNYRCNTSLLIDYCGSEGEHKYIVIDVGKTFREQVLRWFTFHKIPQVDSVILTHEHADAVLGLDDIRIVQPFSPTNDINPTPIYLTEHAMESVAVKFPYLVKKKLNPGQEIRRVAQLDWTIIENDCTKPFVASGLKFVPLPVMHGEDYVCLGFLFGERFKVAYISDVSRFLPPTEYNISKDGAGQLDLLILDTLKKGSHNTHFCFPQALDAVKRLCPKRALFIGMTHEFDHHKDNEFLKDWSTRPTMVYANDLVDALKQFSLYTHTLGCVHSSVFTSIHGNMIIWYGAWMKRTDEDKQILTTALTSMLSNVASMATLIEHSFFDAYAGESKDGSLAARFFTGDIVSLNTGTLSAKESVGAYACLAIFKDRFLKMDGARAGVCLKSQNMRRIVGLFVWKSLQCCYSYILTSDYRKAVLPYLGDLALDLKYDVFRVVFVSGDNVLNLDRFYPQHSMLENEHDKKNEAF
;
A
#
# COMPACT_ATOMS: atom_id res chain seq x y z
N MET A 1 -49.92 -5.48 -11.60
CA MET A 1 -51.15 -5.64 -10.79
C MET A 1 -50.76 -5.95 -9.36
N ALA A 2 -51.62 -5.57 -8.42
CA ALA A 2 -51.35 -5.13 -7.05
C ALA A 2 -50.88 -6.18 -6.02
N SER A 3 -49.97 -5.74 -5.13
CA SER A 3 -49.95 -5.87 -3.64
C SER A 3 -48.48 -5.66 -3.21
N ALA A 4 -48.07 -4.85 -2.24
CA ALA A 4 -48.75 -4.33 -1.06
C ALA A 4 -48.24 -2.91 -0.76
N VAL A 5 -49.12 -2.07 -0.24
CA VAL A 5 -48.78 -0.81 0.43
C VAL A 5 -48.57 -1.17 1.90
N GLU A 6 -47.32 -1.19 2.36
CA GLU A 6 -46.98 -1.25 3.78
C GLU A 6 -46.00 -0.12 4.11
N ASN A 7 -46.47 0.78 4.97
CA ASN A 7 -45.75 1.75 5.79
C ASN A 7 -44.77 2.70 5.08
N GLY A 8 -45.28 3.90 4.80
CA GLY A 8 -44.56 5.06 4.28
C GLY A 8 -43.50 5.61 5.26
N ASN A 9 -42.36 4.93 5.31
CA ASN A 9 -41.08 5.56 5.58
C ASN A 9 -40.39 5.69 4.23
N VAL A 10 -40.69 6.76 3.49
CA VAL A 10 -39.93 7.07 2.27
C VAL A 10 -38.51 7.34 2.73
N GLU A 11 -37.60 6.40 2.48
CA GLU A 11 -36.18 6.64 2.77
C GLU A 11 -35.80 7.97 2.13
N PRO A 12 -35.04 8.84 2.85
CA PRO A 12 -34.61 10.09 2.26
C PRO A 12 -33.88 9.77 0.95
N PRO A 13 -34.09 10.56 -0.12
CA PRO A 13 -33.50 10.25 -1.40
C PRO A 13 -31.97 10.27 -1.23
N ARG A 14 -31.32 9.21 -1.71
CA ARG A 14 -29.91 8.90 -1.45
C ARG A 14 -29.17 8.79 -2.77
N SER A 15 -27.98 9.36 -2.81
CA SER A 15 -27.05 9.13 -3.90
C SER A 15 -26.46 7.72 -3.81
N ALA A 16 -26.14 7.12 -4.96
CA ALA A 16 -25.54 5.79 -5.04
C ALA A 16 -24.39 5.75 -6.05
N LEU A 17 -23.49 4.80 -5.84
CA LEU A 17 -22.41 4.47 -6.76
C LEU A 17 -22.67 3.07 -7.32
N ILE A 18 -22.79 2.97 -8.64
CA ILE A 18 -23.09 1.73 -9.36
C ILE A 18 -21.89 1.41 -10.26
N PHE A 19 -21.17 0.33 -9.93
CA PHE A 19 -20.02 -0.11 -10.71
C PHE A 19 -20.52 -0.81 -11.98
N LEU A 20 -20.44 -0.10 -13.11
CA LEU A 20 -20.84 -0.63 -14.41
C LEU A 20 -19.84 -1.69 -14.90
N GLY A 21 -18.56 -1.50 -14.59
CA GLY A 21 -17.52 -2.50 -14.81
C GLY A 21 -16.30 -2.28 -13.94
N THR A 22 -15.56 -3.35 -13.71
CA THR A 22 -14.39 -3.38 -12.81
C THR A 22 -13.22 -4.18 -13.39
N GLY A 23 -13.30 -4.52 -14.69
CA GLY A 23 -12.32 -5.32 -15.40
C GLY A 23 -11.31 -4.45 -16.16
N CYS A 24 -10.20 -5.06 -16.54
CA CYS A 24 -9.19 -4.41 -17.37
C CYS A 24 -9.69 -4.11 -18.80
N SER A 25 -8.81 -3.56 -19.63
CA SER A 25 -9.09 -3.23 -21.02
C SER A 25 -9.63 -4.40 -21.84
N SER A 26 -9.20 -5.63 -21.57
CA SER A 26 -9.67 -6.84 -22.26
C SER A 26 -10.98 -7.44 -21.70
N ALA A 27 -11.52 -6.86 -20.63
CA ALA A 27 -12.62 -7.42 -19.84
C ALA A 27 -12.30 -8.82 -19.27
N VAL A 28 -13.20 -9.36 -18.44
CA VAL A 28 -13.13 -10.74 -17.94
C VAL A 28 -14.45 -11.43 -18.27
N PRO A 29 -14.45 -12.59 -18.96
CA PRO A 29 -13.30 -13.46 -19.26
C PRO A 29 -12.30 -12.89 -20.27
N ASN A 30 -11.04 -13.31 -20.12
CA ASN A 30 -10.06 -13.19 -21.20
C ASN A 30 -10.42 -14.20 -22.31
N ALA A 31 -10.73 -13.70 -23.51
CA ALA A 31 -11.18 -14.53 -24.63
C ALA A 31 -10.15 -15.57 -25.07
N LEU A 32 -8.86 -15.21 -25.13
CA LEU A 32 -7.79 -16.14 -25.53
C LEU A 32 -7.73 -17.34 -24.59
N CYS A 33 -7.89 -17.11 -23.30
CA CYS A 33 -7.91 -18.15 -22.27
C CYS A 33 -9.04 -19.17 -22.44
N LEU A 34 -10.14 -18.78 -23.11
CA LEU A 34 -11.28 -19.67 -23.36
C LEU A 34 -11.14 -20.44 -24.67
N ILE A 35 -10.63 -19.80 -25.73
CA ILE A 35 -10.44 -20.45 -27.04
C ILE A 35 -9.17 -21.30 -27.09
N GLN A 36 -8.20 -21.01 -26.23
CA GLN A 36 -6.96 -21.77 -26.02
C GLN A 36 -6.78 -22.03 -24.52
N PRO A 37 -7.58 -22.94 -23.93
CA PRO A 37 -7.51 -23.21 -22.50
C PRO A 37 -6.17 -23.83 -22.12
N SER A 38 -5.61 -23.37 -21.00
CA SER A 38 -4.49 -24.01 -20.32
C SER A 38 -4.90 -25.34 -19.70
N ASP A 39 -3.93 -26.15 -19.28
CA ASP A 39 -4.15 -27.35 -18.45
C ASP A 39 -3.45 -27.19 -17.09
N PRO A 40 -4.20 -27.00 -15.98
CA PRO A 40 -5.66 -26.92 -15.91
C PRO A 40 -6.23 -25.61 -16.49
N PRO A 41 -7.52 -25.57 -16.89
CA PRO A 41 -8.17 -24.35 -17.38
C PRO A 41 -8.22 -23.24 -16.32
N CYS A 42 -8.17 -21.99 -16.75
CA CYS A 42 -8.28 -20.84 -15.85
C CYS A 42 -9.65 -20.81 -15.16
N HIS A 43 -9.62 -20.99 -13.83
CA HIS A 43 -10.82 -21.01 -13.00
C HIS A 43 -11.71 -19.78 -13.17
N VAL A 44 -11.12 -18.58 -13.13
CA VAL A 44 -11.86 -17.30 -13.21
C VAL A 44 -12.56 -17.16 -14.57
N CYS A 45 -11.86 -17.43 -15.67
CA CYS A 45 -12.47 -17.37 -17.00
C CYS A 45 -13.56 -18.44 -17.17
N SER A 46 -13.31 -19.68 -16.76
CA SER A 46 -14.33 -20.75 -16.86
C SER A 46 -15.58 -20.43 -16.04
N GLN A 47 -15.41 -19.92 -14.81
CA GLN A 47 -16.53 -19.52 -13.96
C GLN A 47 -17.27 -18.31 -14.53
N SER A 48 -16.57 -17.36 -15.15
CA SER A 48 -17.19 -16.15 -15.73
C SER A 48 -18.26 -16.48 -16.79
N LEU A 49 -18.13 -17.60 -17.52
CA LEU A 49 -19.14 -18.08 -18.48
C LEU A 49 -20.21 -18.99 -17.88
N SER A 50 -19.91 -19.64 -16.75
CA SER A 50 -20.76 -20.70 -16.19
C SER A 50 -21.87 -20.17 -15.27
N ILE A 51 -21.74 -18.94 -14.77
CA ILE A 51 -22.72 -18.29 -13.90
C ILE A 51 -23.31 -17.08 -14.64
N PRO A 52 -24.64 -16.86 -14.58
CA PRO A 52 -25.28 -15.69 -15.17
C PRO A 52 -24.57 -14.39 -14.78
N PRO A 53 -24.31 -13.45 -15.72
CA PRO A 53 -23.48 -12.28 -15.45
C PRO A 53 -23.94 -11.43 -14.25
N ASN A 54 -25.24 -11.36 -13.97
CA ASN A 54 -25.80 -10.62 -12.83
C ASN A 54 -25.47 -11.25 -11.46
N LEU A 55 -25.10 -12.53 -11.41
CA LEU A 55 -24.70 -13.26 -10.21
C LEU A 55 -23.20 -13.58 -10.19
N ASN A 56 -22.46 -13.09 -11.19
CA ASN A 56 -21.09 -13.51 -11.45
C ASN A 56 -20.11 -12.34 -11.29
N PRO A 57 -19.51 -12.17 -10.10
CA PRO A 57 -18.58 -11.06 -9.87
C PRO A 57 -17.23 -11.23 -10.59
N ASN A 58 -16.98 -12.41 -11.18
CA ASN A 58 -15.82 -12.68 -12.02
C ASN A 58 -16.08 -12.37 -13.50
N TYR A 59 -17.33 -12.10 -13.91
CA TYR A 59 -17.61 -11.48 -15.21
C TYR A 59 -17.51 -9.96 -15.08
N ARG A 60 -16.48 -9.36 -15.67
CA ARG A 60 -16.15 -7.94 -15.49
C ARG A 60 -16.08 -7.21 -16.83
N CYS A 61 -17.00 -6.29 -17.06
CA CYS A 61 -16.93 -5.32 -18.15
C CYS A 61 -15.77 -4.32 -17.93
N ASN A 62 -15.44 -3.51 -18.93
CA ASN A 62 -14.44 -2.45 -18.79
C ASN A 62 -14.80 -1.51 -17.65
N THR A 63 -13.78 -1.05 -16.93
CA THR A 63 -13.89 -0.07 -15.84
C THR A 63 -14.81 1.09 -16.21
N SER A 64 -15.86 1.29 -15.41
CA SER A 64 -16.81 2.41 -15.55
C SER A 64 -17.65 2.53 -14.28
N LEU A 65 -18.00 3.76 -13.92
CA LEU A 65 -18.78 4.09 -12.72
C LEU A 65 -19.98 4.95 -13.07
N LEU A 66 -21.17 4.54 -12.65
CA LEU A 66 -22.36 5.39 -12.66
C LEU A 66 -22.58 5.98 -11.26
N ILE A 67 -22.69 7.29 -11.20
CA ILE A 67 -23.08 8.05 -10.02
C ILE A 67 -24.54 8.42 -10.19
N ASP A 68 -25.39 7.84 -9.35
CA ASP A 68 -26.77 8.28 -9.16
C ASP A 68 -26.74 9.39 -8.11
N TYR A 69 -26.71 10.64 -8.55
CA TYR A 69 -26.58 11.80 -7.69
C TYR A 69 -27.97 12.39 -7.39
N CYS A 70 -28.37 12.36 -6.11
CA CYS A 70 -29.55 13.05 -5.65
C CYS A 70 -29.19 14.47 -5.16
N GLY A 71 -29.73 15.48 -5.84
CA GLY A 71 -29.57 16.89 -5.47
C GLY A 71 -30.42 17.32 -4.27
N SER A 72 -30.28 18.58 -3.86
CA SER A 72 -31.03 19.14 -2.71
C SER A 72 -32.54 19.16 -2.90
N GLU A 73 -33.01 19.15 -4.14
CA GLU A 73 -34.44 19.16 -4.50
C GLU A 73 -35.03 17.75 -4.67
N GLY A 74 -34.24 16.70 -4.40
CA GLY A 74 -34.67 15.31 -4.53
C GLY A 74 -34.62 14.76 -5.96
N GLU A 75 -34.31 15.60 -6.96
CA GLU A 75 -34.08 15.12 -8.33
C GLU A 75 -32.79 14.30 -8.44
N HIS A 76 -32.87 13.20 -9.17
CA HIS A 76 -31.76 12.33 -9.49
C HIS A 76 -31.10 12.75 -10.81
N LYS A 77 -29.77 12.77 -10.83
CA LYS A 77 -28.93 12.96 -12.01
C LYS A 77 -27.95 11.81 -12.14
N TYR A 78 -27.80 11.30 -13.35
CA TYR A 78 -27.03 10.10 -13.66
C TYR A 78 -25.75 10.49 -14.41
N ILE A 79 -24.62 10.43 -13.70
CA ILE A 79 -23.31 10.82 -14.21
C ILE A 79 -22.48 9.56 -14.43
N VAL A 80 -21.99 9.35 -15.65
CA VAL A 80 -21.13 8.20 -15.96
C VAL A 80 -19.67 8.63 -16.06
N ILE A 81 -18.78 7.89 -15.43
CA ILE A 81 -17.33 7.97 -15.65
C ILE A 81 -16.93 6.82 -16.58
N ASP A 82 -16.40 7.18 -17.75
CA ASP A 82 -16.00 6.32 -18.87
C ASP A 82 -17.13 5.49 -19.52
N VAL A 83 -17.07 5.38 -20.84
CA VAL A 83 -17.98 4.62 -21.70
C VAL A 83 -17.19 3.75 -22.67
N GLY A 84 -16.64 2.67 -22.14
CA GLY A 84 -15.83 1.71 -22.90
C GLY A 84 -16.59 0.89 -23.94
N LYS A 85 -15.87 0.02 -24.65
CA LYS A 85 -16.46 -0.92 -25.65
C LYS A 85 -17.51 -1.89 -25.09
N THR A 86 -17.60 -2.05 -23.77
CA THR A 86 -18.61 -2.88 -23.12
C THR A 86 -19.85 -2.10 -22.66
N PHE A 87 -19.94 -0.80 -22.96
CA PHE A 87 -21.01 0.09 -22.47
C PHE A 87 -22.42 -0.41 -22.77
N ARG A 88 -22.70 -0.88 -24.00
CA ARG A 88 -24.00 -1.45 -24.34
C ARG A 88 -24.40 -2.61 -23.43
N GLU A 89 -23.46 -3.49 -23.09
CA GLU A 89 -23.71 -4.59 -22.15
C GLU A 89 -23.99 -4.06 -20.75
N GLN A 90 -23.22 -3.06 -20.30
CA GLN A 90 -23.41 -2.41 -19.01
C GLN A 90 -24.79 -1.78 -18.87
N VAL A 91 -25.29 -1.13 -19.92
CA VAL A 91 -26.66 -0.60 -19.97
C VAL A 91 -27.67 -1.73 -19.82
N LEU A 92 -27.56 -2.79 -20.63
CA LEU A 92 -28.50 -3.92 -20.58
C LEU A 92 -28.51 -4.62 -19.22
N ARG A 93 -27.38 -4.66 -18.51
CA ARG A 93 -27.26 -5.34 -17.22
C ARG A 93 -27.65 -4.46 -16.04
N TRP A 94 -27.09 -3.27 -15.97
CA TRP A 94 -27.14 -2.47 -14.74
C TRP A 94 -28.19 -1.37 -14.80
N PHE A 95 -28.40 -0.74 -15.97
CA PHE A 95 -29.42 0.30 -16.09
C PHE A 95 -30.81 -0.32 -16.00
N THR A 96 -31.02 -1.48 -16.62
CA THR A 96 -32.28 -2.22 -16.51
C THR A 96 -32.54 -2.70 -15.08
N PHE A 97 -31.51 -3.19 -14.38
CA PHE A 97 -31.61 -3.70 -13.02
C PHE A 97 -31.89 -2.58 -12.00
N HIS A 98 -31.16 -1.47 -12.09
CA HIS A 98 -31.31 -0.31 -11.21
C HIS A 98 -32.39 0.68 -11.70
N LYS A 99 -33.06 0.40 -12.82
CA LYS A 99 -34.10 1.24 -13.44
C LYS A 99 -33.61 2.66 -13.75
N ILE A 100 -32.38 2.77 -14.25
CA ILE A 100 -31.77 4.04 -14.64
C ILE A 100 -32.37 4.47 -15.98
N PRO A 101 -33.02 5.64 -16.05
CA PRO A 101 -33.79 6.05 -17.22
C PRO A 101 -32.92 6.67 -18.33
N GLN A 102 -31.81 7.31 -17.97
CA GLN A 102 -30.98 8.09 -18.89
C GLN A 102 -29.57 8.33 -18.32
N VAL A 103 -28.73 9.01 -19.10
CA VAL A 103 -27.47 9.60 -18.63
C VAL A 103 -27.51 11.12 -18.84
N ASP A 104 -27.30 11.87 -17.76
CA ASP A 104 -27.33 13.33 -17.76
C ASP A 104 -25.98 13.94 -18.16
N SER A 105 -24.86 13.27 -17.85
CA SER A 105 -23.53 13.69 -18.28
C SER A 105 -22.51 12.55 -18.25
N VAL A 106 -21.47 12.63 -19.08
CA VAL A 106 -20.35 11.68 -19.09
C VAL A 106 -19.05 12.41 -18.80
N ILE A 107 -18.18 11.78 -18.01
CA ILE A 107 -16.82 12.23 -17.74
C ILE A 107 -15.87 11.16 -18.26
N LEU A 108 -14.89 11.54 -19.08
CA LEU A 108 -13.88 10.64 -19.59
C LEU A 108 -12.57 10.84 -18.82
N THR A 109 -12.01 9.75 -18.31
CA THR A 109 -10.70 9.74 -17.63
C THR A 109 -9.56 9.95 -18.64
N HIS A 110 -9.68 9.32 -19.81
CA HIS A 110 -8.70 9.32 -20.89
C HIS A 110 -9.27 8.75 -22.21
N GLU A 111 -8.49 8.73 -23.29
CA GLU A 111 -8.96 8.38 -24.64
C GLU A 111 -8.71 6.94 -25.11
N HIS A 112 -8.27 6.03 -24.23
CA HIS A 112 -8.08 4.64 -24.62
C HIS A 112 -9.40 3.93 -24.93
N ALA A 113 -9.30 2.85 -25.70
CA ALA A 113 -10.44 2.20 -26.31
C ALA A 113 -11.47 1.66 -25.28
N ASP A 114 -10.97 1.17 -24.17
CA ASP A 114 -11.76 0.70 -23.04
C ASP A 114 -12.40 1.79 -22.19
N ALA A 115 -12.06 3.07 -22.42
CA ALA A 115 -12.72 4.23 -21.84
C ALA A 115 -13.70 4.94 -22.79
N VAL A 116 -13.50 4.86 -24.12
CA VAL A 116 -14.26 5.70 -25.08
C VAL A 116 -15.00 4.97 -26.20
N LEU A 117 -14.77 3.67 -26.45
CA LEU A 117 -15.38 3.02 -27.63
C LEU A 117 -16.89 2.80 -27.55
N GLY A 118 -17.52 3.06 -26.40
CA GLY A 118 -18.96 3.05 -26.21
C GLY A 118 -19.66 4.38 -26.49
N LEU A 119 -18.93 5.43 -26.91
CA LEU A 119 -19.50 6.76 -27.18
C LEU A 119 -20.65 6.73 -28.21
N ASP A 120 -20.58 5.87 -29.24
CA ASP A 120 -21.68 5.71 -30.21
C ASP A 120 -22.97 5.18 -29.58
N ASP A 121 -22.84 4.34 -28.54
CA ASP A 121 -23.96 3.71 -27.84
C ASP A 121 -24.61 4.64 -26.79
N ILE A 122 -24.07 5.83 -26.53
CA ILE A 122 -24.71 6.83 -25.66
C ILE A 122 -26.12 7.16 -26.15
N ARG A 123 -26.40 7.09 -27.46
CA ARG A 123 -27.74 7.31 -28.01
C ARG A 123 -28.83 6.43 -27.38
N ILE A 124 -28.46 5.27 -26.80
CA ILE A 124 -29.38 4.32 -26.16
C ILE A 124 -29.91 4.89 -24.83
N VAL A 125 -29.16 5.79 -24.19
CA VAL A 125 -29.47 6.38 -22.88
C VAL A 125 -29.80 7.87 -22.96
N GLN A 126 -30.02 8.38 -24.19
CA GLN A 126 -30.55 9.72 -24.42
C GLN A 126 -32.09 9.68 -24.54
N PRO A 127 -32.78 10.80 -24.23
CA PRO A 127 -34.20 10.91 -24.53
C PRO A 127 -34.50 10.60 -25.99
N PHE A 128 -35.60 9.88 -26.26
CA PHE A 128 -36.02 9.61 -27.63
C PHE A 128 -36.80 10.79 -28.21
N SER A 129 -36.36 11.28 -29.37
CA SER A 129 -37.09 12.26 -30.18
C SER A 129 -37.16 11.78 -31.64
N PRO A 130 -38.36 11.73 -32.28
CA PRO A 130 -38.49 11.29 -33.68
C PRO A 130 -37.65 12.12 -34.66
N THR A 131 -37.49 13.41 -34.35
CA THR A 131 -36.73 14.40 -35.13
C THR A 131 -35.28 14.54 -34.67
N ASN A 132 -34.87 13.79 -33.63
CA ASN A 132 -33.57 13.91 -32.97
C ASN A 132 -33.31 15.32 -32.40
N ASP A 133 -34.37 16.06 -32.09
CA ASP A 133 -34.31 17.35 -31.40
C ASP A 133 -34.31 17.09 -29.90
N ILE A 134 -33.11 16.88 -29.36
CA ILE A 134 -32.86 16.63 -27.94
C ILE A 134 -31.71 17.52 -27.47
N ASN A 135 -31.70 17.82 -26.17
CA ASN A 135 -30.55 18.46 -25.55
C ASN A 135 -29.34 17.52 -25.67
N PRO A 136 -28.21 18.00 -26.23
CA PRO A 136 -27.00 17.19 -26.27
C PRO A 136 -26.53 16.80 -24.86
N THR A 137 -26.01 15.58 -24.70
CA THR A 137 -25.42 15.12 -23.45
C THR A 137 -24.05 15.76 -23.26
N PRO A 138 -23.80 16.48 -22.16
CA PRO A 138 -22.48 17.02 -21.83
C PRO A 138 -21.44 15.91 -21.60
N ILE A 139 -20.30 16.05 -22.24
CA ILE A 139 -19.12 15.19 -22.15
C ILE A 139 -17.94 16.02 -21.65
N TYR A 140 -17.36 15.62 -20.52
CA TYR A 140 -16.22 16.28 -19.91
C TYR A 140 -14.95 15.46 -20.16
N LEU A 141 -13.93 16.08 -20.75
CA LEU A 141 -12.68 15.41 -21.10
C LEU A 141 -11.54 16.43 -21.23
N THR A 142 -10.31 15.95 -21.25
CA THR A 142 -9.14 16.81 -21.43
C THR A 142 -8.99 17.23 -22.90
N GLU A 143 -8.23 18.30 -23.17
CA GLU A 143 -7.92 18.70 -24.55
C GLU A 143 -7.26 17.56 -25.34
N HIS A 144 -6.29 16.87 -24.71
CA HIS A 144 -5.62 15.72 -25.31
C HIS A 144 -6.60 14.60 -25.70
N ALA A 145 -7.52 14.27 -24.80
CA ALA A 145 -8.54 13.26 -25.08
C ALA A 145 -9.47 13.73 -26.22
N MET A 146 -9.85 15.01 -26.24
CA MET A 146 -10.70 15.60 -27.27
C MET A 146 -10.07 15.50 -28.67
N GLU A 147 -8.80 15.85 -28.81
CA GLU A 147 -8.06 15.72 -30.08
C GLU A 147 -8.13 14.30 -30.64
N SER A 148 -7.92 13.31 -29.77
CA SER A 148 -7.97 11.90 -30.14
C SER A 148 -9.38 11.40 -30.45
N VAL A 149 -10.37 11.81 -29.66
CA VAL A 149 -11.80 11.50 -29.87
C VAL A 149 -12.27 12.08 -31.20
N ALA A 150 -11.85 13.29 -31.58
CA ALA A 150 -12.20 13.90 -32.86
C ALA A 150 -11.69 13.11 -34.08
N VAL A 151 -10.56 12.40 -33.92
CA VAL A 151 -10.01 11.51 -34.96
C VAL A 151 -10.76 10.17 -34.98
N LYS A 152 -11.06 9.58 -33.81
CA LYS A 152 -11.75 8.28 -33.70
C LYS A 152 -13.22 8.36 -34.10
N PHE A 153 -13.90 9.46 -33.74
CA PHE A 153 -15.34 9.66 -33.91
C PHE A 153 -15.66 11.00 -34.60
N PRO A 154 -15.17 11.24 -35.83
CA PRO A 154 -15.37 12.52 -36.50
C PRO A 154 -16.86 12.86 -36.69
N TYR A 155 -17.74 11.85 -36.77
CA TYR A 155 -19.18 12.03 -36.91
C TYR A 155 -19.90 12.41 -35.60
N LEU A 156 -19.29 12.18 -34.43
CA LEU A 156 -19.82 12.63 -33.13
C LEU A 156 -19.37 14.06 -32.81
N VAL A 157 -18.31 14.54 -33.44
CA VAL A 157 -17.74 15.89 -33.21
C VAL A 157 -18.17 16.88 -34.30
N LYS A 158 -18.12 16.49 -35.58
CA LYS A 158 -18.39 17.41 -36.69
C LYS A 158 -19.89 17.48 -37.00
N LYS A 159 -20.56 18.53 -36.54
CA LYS A 159 -21.87 18.95 -37.07
C LYS A 159 -21.70 19.98 -38.18
N LYS A 160 -21.68 19.52 -39.43
CA LYS A 160 -22.13 20.34 -40.56
C LYS A 160 -23.12 19.50 -41.37
N LEU A 161 -24.41 19.71 -41.10
CA LEU A 161 -25.45 19.30 -42.02
C LEU A 161 -25.48 20.35 -43.13
N ASN A 162 -25.20 19.92 -44.36
CA ASN A 162 -25.46 20.76 -45.52
C ASN A 162 -26.98 20.87 -45.74
N PRO A 163 -27.50 21.98 -46.30
CA PRO A 163 -28.92 22.08 -46.65
C PRO A 163 -29.34 20.89 -47.52
N GLY A 164 -30.32 20.10 -47.05
CA GLY A 164 -30.83 18.92 -47.76
C GLY A 164 -30.23 17.57 -47.36
N GLN A 165 -29.31 17.49 -46.39
CA GLN A 165 -28.87 16.20 -45.83
C GLN A 165 -29.91 15.61 -44.87
N GLU A 166 -30.19 14.31 -45.01
CA GLU A 166 -31.00 13.55 -44.07
C GLU A 166 -30.45 13.64 -42.65
N ILE A 167 -31.34 13.79 -41.66
CA ILE A 167 -30.99 13.82 -40.24
C ILE A 167 -30.42 12.44 -39.87
N ARG A 168 -29.11 12.36 -39.68
CA ARG A 168 -28.47 11.16 -39.14
C ARG A 168 -28.80 11.04 -37.66
N ARG A 169 -29.39 9.91 -37.25
CA ARG A 169 -29.65 9.57 -35.85
C ARG A 169 -28.37 9.07 -35.18
N VAL A 170 -27.50 10.00 -34.82
CA VAL A 170 -26.29 9.76 -34.02
C VAL A 170 -26.45 10.42 -32.65
N ALA A 171 -25.69 9.95 -31.65
CA ALA A 171 -25.66 10.53 -30.32
C ALA A 171 -25.41 12.04 -30.40
N GLN A 172 -26.19 12.83 -29.66
CA GLN A 172 -26.04 14.27 -29.60
C GLN A 172 -25.14 14.62 -28.42
N LEU A 173 -23.88 14.98 -28.67
CA LEU A 173 -22.90 15.22 -27.62
C LEU A 173 -22.49 16.70 -27.60
N ASP A 174 -22.28 17.25 -26.41
CA ASP A 174 -21.69 18.57 -26.19
C ASP A 174 -20.37 18.41 -25.43
N TRP A 175 -19.29 18.97 -25.96
CA TRP A 175 -17.93 18.67 -25.51
C TRP A 175 -17.41 19.81 -24.65
N THR A 176 -17.05 19.50 -23.41
CA THR A 176 -16.50 20.45 -22.44
C THR A 176 -15.08 20.05 -22.04
N ILE A 177 -14.13 20.95 -22.26
CA ILE A 177 -12.74 20.73 -21.87
C ILE A 177 -12.58 20.97 -20.37
N ILE A 178 -11.99 19.99 -19.68
CA ILE A 178 -11.55 20.11 -18.29
C ILE A 178 -10.02 20.19 -18.22
N GLU A 179 -9.52 20.95 -17.25
CA GLU A 179 -8.09 21.15 -17.06
C GLU A 179 -7.47 20.04 -16.19
N ASN A 180 -6.24 19.66 -16.51
CA ASN A 180 -5.47 18.68 -15.74
C ASN A 180 -4.85 19.33 -14.49
N ASP A 181 -5.68 19.92 -13.63
CA ASP A 181 -5.24 20.71 -12.48
C ASP A 181 -6.20 20.55 -11.29
N CYS A 182 -5.69 20.01 -10.17
CA CYS A 182 -6.46 19.81 -8.94
C CYS A 182 -7.06 21.11 -8.36
N THR A 183 -6.53 22.28 -8.73
CA THR A 183 -7.06 23.58 -8.28
C THR A 183 -8.24 24.09 -9.10
N LYS A 184 -8.57 23.41 -10.20
CA LYS A 184 -9.61 23.81 -11.16
C LYS A 184 -10.75 22.81 -11.20
N PRO A 185 -11.62 22.80 -10.18
CA PRO A 185 -12.78 21.93 -10.15
C PRO A 185 -13.80 22.31 -11.23
N PHE A 186 -14.58 21.32 -11.66
CA PHE A 186 -15.71 21.50 -12.57
C PHE A 186 -16.98 20.92 -11.97
N VAL A 187 -18.13 21.23 -12.57
CA VAL A 187 -19.44 20.73 -12.15
C VAL A 187 -20.07 19.96 -13.30
N ALA A 188 -20.43 18.71 -13.05
CA ALA A 188 -21.19 17.88 -13.97
C ALA A 188 -22.52 17.51 -13.31
N SER A 189 -23.64 17.86 -13.95
CA SER A 189 -25.00 17.59 -13.46
C SER A 189 -25.23 17.92 -11.97
N GLY A 190 -24.68 19.06 -11.52
CA GLY A 190 -24.81 19.56 -10.15
C GLY A 190 -23.80 19.02 -9.13
N LEU A 191 -23.03 17.97 -9.47
CA LEU A 191 -21.97 17.44 -8.62
C LEU A 191 -20.62 18.08 -8.97
N LYS A 192 -19.93 18.58 -7.95
CA LYS A 192 -18.57 19.13 -8.08
C LYS A 192 -17.53 18.02 -8.11
N PHE A 193 -16.63 18.09 -9.08
CA PHE A 193 -15.48 17.20 -9.25
C PHE A 193 -14.18 17.99 -9.19
N VAL A 194 -13.20 17.41 -8.51
CA VAL A 194 -11.80 17.84 -8.57
C VAL A 194 -11.06 16.84 -9.46
N PRO A 195 -10.48 17.27 -10.60
CA PRO A 195 -9.67 16.39 -11.43
C PRO A 195 -8.37 16.04 -10.68
N LEU A 196 -7.94 14.79 -10.81
CA LEU A 196 -6.75 14.24 -10.17
C LEU A 196 -5.81 13.69 -11.24
N PRO A 197 -4.87 14.51 -11.78
CA PRO A 197 -3.90 14.04 -12.75
C PRO A 197 -3.02 12.92 -12.18
N VAL A 198 -2.95 11.78 -12.86
CA VAL A 198 -2.10 10.65 -12.46
C VAL A 198 -1.32 10.12 -13.65
N MET A 199 -0.17 9.51 -13.38
CA MET A 199 0.61 8.88 -14.44
C MET A 199 -0.04 7.56 -14.81
N HIS A 200 -0.14 7.29 -16.11
CA HIS A 200 -0.55 6.01 -16.69
C HIS A 200 0.52 5.54 -17.68
N GLY A 201 1.64 5.07 -17.13
CA GLY A 201 2.90 4.86 -17.84
C GLY A 201 3.95 5.89 -17.44
N GLU A 202 5.00 6.04 -18.25
CA GLU A 202 6.11 6.97 -17.98
C GLU A 202 5.80 8.40 -18.43
N ASP A 203 5.14 8.56 -19.58
CA ASP A 203 4.97 9.86 -20.27
C ASP A 203 3.52 10.19 -20.61
N TYR A 204 2.57 9.59 -19.89
CA TYR A 204 1.16 9.74 -20.19
C TYR A 204 0.36 9.99 -18.91
N VAL A 205 -0.51 11.00 -18.97
CA VAL A 205 -1.33 11.45 -17.84
C VAL A 205 -2.80 11.20 -18.14
N CYS A 206 -3.46 10.47 -17.26
CA CYS A 206 -4.92 10.34 -17.25
C CYS A 206 -5.50 11.08 -16.02
N LEU A 207 -6.82 11.12 -15.93
CA LEU A 207 -7.51 11.73 -14.80
C LEU A 207 -8.18 10.68 -13.90
N GLY A 208 -7.92 10.79 -12.61
CA GLY A 208 -8.88 10.39 -11.58
C GLY A 208 -9.77 11.57 -11.17
N PHE A 209 -10.69 11.33 -10.25
CA PHE A 209 -11.61 12.35 -9.75
C PHE A 209 -11.86 12.22 -8.25
N LEU A 210 -11.78 13.34 -7.53
CA LEU A 210 -12.25 13.48 -6.16
C LEU A 210 -13.59 14.21 -6.14
N PHE A 211 -14.59 13.64 -5.50
CA PHE A 211 -15.93 14.22 -5.41
C PHE A 211 -16.64 13.86 -4.10
N GLY A 212 -17.73 14.57 -3.84
CA GLY A 212 -18.53 14.42 -2.61
C GLY A 212 -18.02 15.28 -1.45
N GLU A 213 -18.95 15.99 -0.80
CA GLU A 213 -18.61 16.89 0.31
C GLU A 213 -18.66 16.18 1.66
N ARG A 214 -19.76 15.46 1.92
CA ARG A 214 -20.01 14.73 3.17
C ARG A 214 -19.42 13.32 3.17
N PHE A 215 -19.40 12.69 2.00
CA PHE A 215 -18.85 11.37 1.78
C PHE A 215 -17.82 11.50 0.65
N LYS A 216 -16.54 11.56 1.01
CA LYS A 216 -15.45 11.87 0.08
C LYS A 216 -15.01 10.62 -0.65
N VAL A 217 -15.12 10.66 -1.98
CA VAL A 217 -14.79 9.56 -2.88
C VAL A 217 -13.68 9.99 -3.82
N ALA A 218 -12.59 9.23 -3.83
CA ALA A 218 -11.57 9.33 -4.87
C ALA A 218 -11.72 8.13 -5.82
N TYR A 219 -11.93 8.39 -7.10
CA TYR A 219 -11.97 7.40 -8.17
C TYR A 219 -10.73 7.56 -9.06
N ILE A 220 -9.85 6.58 -9.07
CA ILE A 220 -8.60 6.61 -9.83
C ILE A 220 -8.45 5.27 -10.55
N SER A 221 -8.81 5.25 -11.82
CA SER A 221 -8.52 4.13 -12.74
C SER A 221 -7.18 4.34 -13.44
N ASP A 222 -6.68 3.28 -14.09
CA ASP A 222 -5.54 3.30 -15.01
C ASP A 222 -4.35 4.14 -14.50
N VAL A 223 -3.71 3.75 -13.40
CA VAL A 223 -2.66 4.56 -12.76
C VAL A 223 -1.39 3.77 -12.51
N SER A 224 -0.24 4.22 -12.99
CA SER A 224 1.09 3.67 -12.65
C SER A 224 1.76 4.38 -11.47
N ARG A 225 1.43 5.67 -11.24
CA ARG A 225 2.03 6.51 -10.20
C ARG A 225 1.19 7.73 -9.89
N PHE A 226 1.07 8.09 -8.62
CA PHE A 226 0.48 9.36 -8.22
C PHE A 226 1.46 10.52 -8.45
N LEU A 227 0.94 11.63 -8.95
CA LEU A 227 1.66 12.90 -8.96
C LEU A 227 1.59 13.54 -7.57
N PRO A 228 2.63 14.28 -7.12
CA PRO A 228 2.63 14.89 -5.79
C PRO A 228 1.39 15.75 -5.48
N PRO A 229 0.87 16.60 -6.41
CA PRO A 229 -0.36 17.34 -6.17
C PRO A 229 -1.57 16.44 -5.96
N THR A 230 -1.69 15.37 -6.73
CA THR A 230 -2.80 14.41 -6.63
C THR A 230 -2.75 13.65 -5.32
N GLU A 231 -1.57 13.12 -4.97
CA GLU A 231 -1.34 12.41 -3.71
C GLU A 231 -1.64 13.29 -2.49
N TYR A 232 -1.20 14.54 -2.52
CA TYR A 232 -1.53 15.51 -1.48
C TYR A 232 -3.04 15.72 -1.37
N ASN A 233 -3.73 15.96 -2.49
CA ASN A 233 -5.18 16.21 -2.50
C ASN A 233 -5.98 15.05 -1.90
N ILE A 234 -5.58 13.80 -2.15
CA ILE A 234 -6.28 12.61 -1.63
C ILE A 234 -5.77 12.14 -0.26
N SER A 235 -4.77 12.81 0.30
CA SER A 235 -4.23 12.52 1.63
C SER A 235 -5.08 13.13 2.76
N LYS A 236 -4.79 12.71 4.00
CA LYS A 236 -5.39 13.30 5.21
C LYS A 236 -5.11 14.79 5.37
N ASP A 237 -3.98 15.28 4.86
CA ASP A 237 -3.59 16.69 5.00
C ASP A 237 -4.19 17.58 3.91
N GLY A 238 -4.57 17.00 2.76
CA GLY A 238 -5.27 17.70 1.68
C GLY A 238 -6.78 17.69 1.88
N ALA A 239 -7.47 16.68 1.36
CA ALA A 239 -8.92 16.57 1.46
C ALA A 239 -9.40 15.98 2.79
N GLY A 240 -8.54 15.61 3.73
CA GLY A 240 -8.95 14.88 4.93
C GLY A 240 -9.08 13.38 4.67
N GLN A 241 -9.60 12.64 5.65
CA GLN A 241 -9.77 11.20 5.49
C GLN A 241 -10.83 10.88 4.43
N LEU A 242 -10.44 10.15 3.38
CA LEU A 242 -11.36 9.64 2.38
C LEU A 242 -12.34 8.61 2.99
N ASP A 243 -13.62 8.72 2.64
CA ASP A 243 -14.60 7.70 2.98
C ASP A 243 -14.48 6.49 2.06
N LEU A 244 -14.18 6.72 0.78
CA LEU A 244 -13.99 5.68 -0.21
C LEU A 244 -12.87 6.01 -1.20
N LEU A 245 -11.91 5.10 -1.32
CA LEU A 245 -10.91 5.09 -2.40
C LEU A 245 -11.25 3.96 -3.38
N ILE A 246 -11.51 4.30 -4.64
CA ILE A 246 -11.64 3.34 -5.74
C ILE A 246 -10.36 3.44 -6.56
N LEU A 247 -9.58 2.34 -6.61
CA LEU A 247 -8.21 2.37 -7.14
C LEU A 247 -7.93 1.22 -8.10
N ASP A 248 -7.16 1.52 -9.15
CA ASP A 248 -6.64 0.56 -10.11
C ASP A 248 -5.76 -0.53 -9.48
N THR A 249 -5.92 -1.76 -9.94
CA THR A 249 -4.99 -2.87 -9.71
C THR A 249 -5.11 -3.92 -10.83
N LEU A 250 -4.23 -3.83 -11.82
CA LEU A 250 -4.35 -4.64 -13.04
C LEU A 250 -4.11 -6.13 -12.80
N LYS A 251 -3.01 -6.47 -12.12
CA LYS A 251 -2.54 -7.85 -11.94
C LYS A 251 -1.67 -8.02 -10.68
N LYS A 252 -1.30 -9.25 -10.35
CA LYS A 252 -0.54 -9.56 -9.11
C LYS A 252 0.97 -9.33 -9.26
N GLY A 253 1.53 -9.54 -10.45
CA GLY A 253 2.92 -9.21 -10.81
C GLY A 253 3.11 -7.77 -11.27
N SER A 254 4.31 -7.34 -11.67
CA SER A 254 4.61 -5.95 -12.06
C SER A 254 4.09 -5.53 -13.45
N HIS A 255 3.76 -4.25 -13.58
CA HIS A 255 3.32 -3.60 -14.82
C HIS A 255 3.83 -2.15 -14.86
N ASN A 256 4.07 -1.63 -16.06
CA ASN A 256 4.68 -0.29 -16.21
C ASN A 256 3.63 0.82 -16.32
N THR A 257 2.41 0.51 -16.76
CA THR A 257 1.35 1.52 -16.97
C THR A 257 0.24 1.47 -15.92
N HIS A 258 0.24 0.46 -15.05
CA HIS A 258 -0.80 0.28 -14.04
C HIS A 258 -0.19 -0.08 -12.71
N PHE A 259 -0.94 0.21 -11.65
CA PHE A 259 -0.70 -0.29 -10.33
C PHE A 259 -0.97 -1.79 -10.35
N CYS A 260 -0.06 -2.48 -9.71
CA CYS A 260 -0.19 -3.89 -9.43
C CYS A 260 -0.62 -4.06 -7.98
N PHE A 261 -1.09 -5.26 -7.65
CA PHE A 261 -1.67 -5.52 -6.33
C PHE A 261 -0.81 -5.04 -5.15
N PRO A 262 0.52 -5.26 -5.11
CA PRO A 262 1.35 -4.74 -4.01
C PRO A 262 1.39 -3.21 -3.95
N GLN A 263 1.43 -2.52 -5.10
CA GLN A 263 1.46 -1.06 -5.18
C GLN A 263 0.11 -0.46 -4.76
N ALA A 264 -1.00 -1.06 -5.17
CA ALA A 264 -2.33 -0.64 -4.76
C ALA A 264 -2.52 -0.81 -3.24
N LEU A 265 -2.06 -1.93 -2.67
CA LEU A 265 -2.06 -2.14 -1.21
C LEU A 265 -1.18 -1.12 -0.48
N ASP A 266 -0.02 -0.77 -1.03
CA ASP A 266 0.86 0.25 -0.47
C ASP A 266 0.21 1.65 -0.48
N ALA A 267 -0.42 2.02 -1.59
CA ALA A 267 -1.20 3.26 -1.70
C ALA A 267 -2.34 3.31 -0.66
N VAL A 268 -3.09 2.22 -0.47
CA VAL A 268 -4.15 2.14 0.56
C VAL A 268 -3.58 2.34 1.96
N LYS A 269 -2.40 1.77 2.26
CA LYS A 269 -1.73 1.97 3.56
C LYS A 269 -1.36 3.42 3.78
N ARG A 270 -0.75 4.07 2.79
CA ARG A 270 -0.29 5.46 2.90
C ARG A 270 -1.47 6.44 3.00
N LEU A 271 -2.53 6.24 2.21
CA LEU A 271 -3.70 7.13 2.18
C LEU A 271 -4.69 6.89 3.33
N CYS A 272 -4.70 5.69 3.93
CA CYS A 272 -5.58 5.34 5.05
C CYS A 272 -7.08 5.68 4.85
N PRO A 273 -7.72 5.32 3.72
CA PRO A 273 -9.15 5.56 3.51
C PRO A 273 -9.99 4.73 4.48
N LYS A 274 -11.24 5.14 4.78
CA LYS A 274 -12.16 4.32 5.58
C LYS A 274 -12.52 3.01 4.86
N ARG A 275 -12.61 3.05 3.54
CA ARG A 275 -12.80 1.88 2.67
C ARG A 275 -12.01 2.04 1.38
N ALA A 276 -11.40 0.96 0.92
CA ALA A 276 -10.81 0.87 -0.40
C ALA A 276 -11.54 -0.20 -1.24
N LEU A 277 -11.77 0.08 -2.52
CA LEU A 277 -12.28 -0.85 -3.51
C LEU A 277 -11.34 -0.87 -4.71
N PHE A 278 -11.11 -2.05 -5.25
CA PHE A 278 -10.19 -2.27 -6.35
C PHE A 278 -10.92 -2.52 -7.67
N ILE A 279 -10.40 -1.94 -8.75
CA ILE A 279 -10.94 -2.01 -10.12
C ILE A 279 -9.80 -2.25 -11.13
N GLY A 280 -10.11 -2.37 -12.43
CA GLY A 280 -9.12 -2.62 -13.47
C GLY A 280 -8.55 -4.04 -13.49
N MET A 281 -9.13 -4.98 -12.74
CA MET A 281 -8.55 -6.30 -12.49
C MET A 281 -8.68 -7.26 -13.67
N THR A 282 -7.58 -7.91 -14.01
CA THR A 282 -7.54 -9.05 -14.96
C THR A 282 -8.13 -10.33 -14.34
N HIS A 283 -8.17 -11.41 -15.14
CA HIS A 283 -8.55 -12.76 -14.69
C HIS A 283 -7.58 -13.41 -13.69
N GLU A 284 -6.46 -12.76 -13.32
CA GLU A 284 -5.59 -13.22 -12.23
C GLU A 284 -6.24 -13.08 -10.84
N PHE A 285 -7.30 -12.27 -10.75
CA PHE A 285 -8.05 -12.06 -9.53
C PHE A 285 -9.34 -12.87 -9.55
N ASP A 286 -9.52 -13.72 -8.54
CA ASP A 286 -10.78 -14.33 -8.21
C ASP A 286 -11.49 -13.49 -7.15
N HIS A 287 -12.72 -13.06 -7.43
CA HIS A 287 -13.44 -12.13 -6.57
C HIS A 287 -13.61 -12.63 -5.13
N HIS A 288 -13.92 -13.91 -4.92
CA HIS A 288 -14.20 -14.42 -3.58
C HIS A 288 -12.90 -14.67 -2.81
N LYS A 289 -11.96 -15.37 -3.43
CA LYS A 289 -10.67 -15.70 -2.82
C LYS A 289 -9.86 -14.46 -2.47
N ASP A 290 -9.77 -13.50 -3.39
CA ASP A 290 -8.97 -12.30 -3.15
C ASP A 290 -9.66 -11.35 -2.14
N ASN A 291 -11.00 -11.31 -2.07
CA ASN A 291 -11.69 -10.58 -1.00
C ASN A 291 -11.51 -11.23 0.39
N GLU A 292 -11.47 -12.56 0.47
CA GLU A 292 -11.13 -13.25 1.72
C GLU A 292 -9.71 -12.87 2.18
N PHE A 293 -8.75 -12.88 1.26
CA PHE A 293 -7.39 -12.41 1.52
C PHE A 293 -7.37 -10.94 1.99
N LEU A 294 -8.11 -10.05 1.32
CA LEU A 294 -8.17 -8.63 1.70
C LEU A 294 -8.82 -8.40 3.06
N LYS A 295 -9.82 -9.22 3.43
CA LYS A 295 -10.45 -9.19 4.76
C LYS A 295 -9.45 -9.57 5.85
N ASP A 296 -8.68 -10.63 5.63
CA ASP A 296 -7.59 -10.99 6.55
C ASP A 296 -6.52 -9.89 6.58
N TRP A 297 -6.06 -9.43 5.41
CA TRP A 297 -5.04 -8.39 5.28
C TRP A 297 -5.42 -7.08 5.99
N SER A 298 -6.67 -6.64 5.88
CA SER A 298 -7.18 -5.41 6.51
C SER A 298 -7.37 -5.54 8.03
N THR A 299 -7.45 -6.76 8.56
CA THR A 299 -7.61 -7.02 10.00
C THR A 299 -6.28 -7.35 10.68
N ARG A 300 -5.21 -7.62 9.93
CA ARG A 300 -3.86 -7.84 10.47
C ARG A 300 -3.37 -6.57 11.18
N PRO A 301 -3.13 -6.61 12.50
CA PRO A 301 -2.55 -5.47 13.20
C PRO A 301 -1.11 -5.26 12.70
N THR A 302 -0.85 -4.11 12.08
CA THR A 302 0.41 -3.38 12.29
C THR A 302 1.70 -4.06 11.78
N MET A 303 1.68 -4.76 10.63
CA MET A 303 2.94 -5.07 9.91
C MET A 303 3.46 -3.88 9.08
N VAL A 304 2.63 -2.86 8.87
CA VAL A 304 2.92 -1.69 8.04
C VAL A 304 3.90 -0.74 8.71
N TYR A 305 3.72 -0.49 10.00
CA TYR A 305 4.55 0.43 10.78
C TYR A 305 5.95 -0.11 11.11
N ALA A 306 6.12 -1.44 11.07
CA ALA A 306 7.41 -2.07 11.33
C ALA A 306 8.42 -1.79 10.21
N ASN A 307 7.98 -1.70 8.95
CA ASN A 307 8.88 -1.43 7.82
C ASN A 307 9.38 0.01 7.84
N ASP A 308 8.50 0.98 8.03
CA ASP A 308 8.86 2.39 8.10
C ASP A 308 9.83 2.65 9.28
N LEU A 309 9.57 2.02 10.43
CA LEU A 309 10.49 2.09 11.57
C LEU A 309 11.83 1.40 11.27
N VAL A 310 11.83 0.25 10.59
CA VAL A 310 13.06 -0.43 10.18
C VAL A 310 13.87 0.47 9.23
N ASP A 311 13.22 1.15 8.29
CA ASP A 311 13.90 2.06 7.36
C ASP A 311 14.43 3.32 8.05
N ALA A 312 13.69 3.89 9.00
CA ALA A 312 14.20 4.95 9.87
C ALA A 312 15.43 4.50 10.67
N LEU A 313 15.42 3.28 11.22
CA LEU A 313 16.55 2.70 11.94
C LEU A 313 17.76 2.42 11.03
N LYS A 314 17.54 2.10 9.75
CA LYS A 314 18.64 1.99 8.77
C LYS A 314 19.30 3.35 8.53
N GLN A 315 18.51 4.41 8.36
CA GLN A 315 19.05 5.77 8.19
C GLN A 315 19.78 6.22 9.46
N PHE A 316 19.21 5.98 10.63
CA PHE A 316 19.86 6.22 11.91
C PHE A 316 21.19 5.46 12.02
N SER A 317 21.24 4.20 11.57
CA SER A 317 22.47 3.40 11.54
C SER A 317 23.57 4.07 10.72
N LEU A 318 23.25 4.61 9.53
CA LEU A 318 24.19 5.35 8.69
C LEU A 318 24.69 6.62 9.39
N TYR A 319 23.79 7.37 10.03
CA TYR A 319 24.17 8.55 10.82
C TYR A 319 25.12 8.18 11.96
N THR A 320 24.90 7.08 12.68
CA THR A 320 25.75 6.71 13.82
C THR A 320 27.22 6.42 13.46
N HIS A 321 27.52 6.18 12.17
CA HIS A 321 28.90 6.08 11.68
C HIS A 321 29.68 7.39 11.91
N THR A 322 29.04 8.56 11.74
CA THR A 322 29.67 9.86 12.02
C THR A 322 29.96 10.05 13.51
N LEU A 323 29.22 9.34 14.36
CA LEU A 323 29.44 9.28 15.80
C LEU A 323 30.41 8.14 16.20
N GLY A 324 31.16 7.58 15.25
CA GLY A 324 32.18 6.54 15.51
C GLY A 324 31.65 5.12 15.69
N CYS A 325 30.41 4.83 15.27
CA CYS A 325 29.89 3.46 15.25
C CYS A 325 30.65 2.63 14.22
N VAL A 326 31.27 1.53 14.68
CA VAL A 326 32.08 0.64 13.84
C VAL A 326 31.17 -0.31 13.06
N HIS A 327 30.10 -0.77 13.69
CA HIS A 327 29.16 -1.71 13.11
C HIS A 327 27.78 -1.55 13.73
N SER A 328 26.74 -1.60 12.91
CA SER A 328 25.36 -1.53 13.35
C SER A 328 24.50 -2.54 12.61
N SER A 329 23.42 -2.98 13.24
CA SER A 329 22.51 -3.96 12.69
C SER A 329 21.08 -3.74 13.17
N VAL A 330 20.11 -4.14 12.35
CA VAL A 330 18.68 -4.13 12.72
C VAL A 330 18.16 -5.56 12.70
N PHE A 331 17.52 -5.97 13.79
CA PHE A 331 16.92 -7.29 13.96
C PHE A 331 15.41 -7.17 14.06
N THR A 332 14.65 -8.03 13.36
CA THR A 332 13.20 -8.11 13.46
C THR A 332 12.78 -9.44 14.07
N SER A 333 11.89 -9.41 15.06
CA SER A 333 11.39 -10.64 15.69
C SER A 333 10.61 -11.47 14.68
N ILE A 334 10.82 -12.79 14.74
CA ILE A 334 10.11 -13.76 13.88
C ILE A 334 8.69 -14.01 14.40
N HIS A 335 8.46 -13.81 15.70
CA HIS A 335 7.21 -14.17 16.38
C HIS A 335 6.39 -12.99 16.88
N GLY A 336 6.86 -11.76 16.70
CA GLY A 336 6.16 -10.57 17.18
C GLY A 336 6.71 -9.30 16.58
N ASN A 337 6.25 -8.16 17.09
CA ASN A 337 6.54 -6.84 16.53
C ASN A 337 7.72 -6.15 17.23
N MET A 338 8.71 -6.92 17.69
CA MET A 338 9.88 -6.38 18.36
C MET A 338 11.02 -6.14 17.36
N ILE A 339 11.57 -4.94 17.37
CA ILE A 339 12.70 -4.53 16.53
C ILE A 339 13.84 -4.15 17.47
N ILE A 340 15.03 -4.67 17.20
CA ILE A 340 16.25 -4.35 17.94
C ILE A 340 17.18 -3.60 16.99
N TRP A 341 17.61 -2.42 17.42
CA TRP A 341 18.76 -1.77 16.83
C TRP A 341 20.00 -2.07 17.67
N TYR A 342 21.05 -2.56 17.03
CA TYR A 342 22.33 -2.91 17.64
C TYR A 342 23.42 -2.03 17.05
N GLY A 343 24.32 -1.52 17.88
CA GLY A 343 25.52 -0.79 17.47
C GLY A 343 26.73 -1.23 18.29
N ALA A 344 27.91 -1.24 17.66
CA ALA A 344 29.18 -1.60 18.26
C ALA A 344 30.21 -0.46 18.10
N TRP A 345 30.92 -0.15 19.18
CA TRP A 345 31.93 0.91 19.27
C TRP A 345 33.22 0.38 19.89
N MET A 346 34.36 0.98 19.55
CA MET A 346 35.64 0.63 20.19
C MET A 346 35.81 1.26 21.58
N LYS A 347 35.43 2.52 21.77
CA LYS A 347 35.38 3.23 23.07
C LYS A 347 34.69 4.59 22.90
N ARG A 348 33.83 5.00 23.84
CA ARG A 348 33.13 6.30 23.79
C ARG A 348 33.32 7.12 25.06
N THR A 349 33.31 8.45 24.89
CA THR A 349 33.21 9.39 26.00
C THR A 349 31.76 9.49 26.50
N ASP A 350 31.52 10.01 27.71
CA ASP A 350 30.16 10.14 28.24
C ASP A 350 29.31 11.18 27.47
N GLU A 351 29.93 12.18 26.83
CA GLU A 351 29.26 13.14 25.94
C GLU A 351 28.68 12.46 24.70
N ASP A 352 29.45 11.56 24.06
CA ASP A 352 28.99 10.82 22.88
C ASP A 352 27.77 9.93 23.18
N LYS A 353 27.67 9.42 24.40
CA LYS A 353 26.52 8.60 24.87
C LYS A 353 25.25 9.44 24.97
N GLN A 354 25.37 10.67 25.47
CA GLN A 354 24.24 11.59 25.58
C GLN A 354 23.75 12.00 24.19
N ILE A 355 24.66 12.35 23.26
CA ILE A 355 24.32 12.72 21.88
C ILE A 355 23.56 11.58 21.18
N LEU A 356 24.03 10.34 21.30
CA LEU A 356 23.34 9.18 20.71
C LEU A 356 21.95 8.99 21.30
N THR A 357 21.82 9.11 22.62
CA THR A 357 20.52 8.94 23.30
C THR A 357 19.54 10.02 22.84
N THR A 358 20.00 11.27 22.73
CA THR A 358 19.19 12.39 22.23
C THR A 358 18.78 12.19 20.78
N ALA A 359 19.70 11.78 19.91
CA ALA A 359 19.42 11.51 18.50
C ALA A 359 18.41 10.36 18.33
N LEU A 360 18.58 9.27 19.10
CA LEU A 360 17.64 8.14 19.10
C LEU A 360 16.26 8.58 19.59
N THR A 361 16.19 9.34 20.68
CA THR A 361 14.93 9.82 21.25
C THR A 361 14.23 10.80 20.31
N SER A 362 14.98 11.70 19.66
CA SER A 362 14.46 12.62 18.65
C SER A 362 13.91 11.87 17.44
N MET A 363 14.66 10.90 16.90
CA MET A 363 14.19 10.04 15.81
C MET A 363 12.91 9.30 16.19
N LEU A 364 12.86 8.70 17.38
CA LEU A 364 11.67 8.00 17.88
C LEU A 364 10.50 8.94 18.18
N SER A 365 10.75 10.20 18.56
CA SER A 365 9.70 11.18 18.81
C SER A 365 8.89 11.50 17.56
N ASN A 366 9.55 11.52 16.40
CA ASN A 366 8.91 11.68 15.09
C ASN A 366 8.10 10.44 14.66
N VAL A 367 8.30 9.31 15.34
CA VAL A 367 7.69 7.99 15.04
C VAL A 367 6.89 7.48 16.26
N ALA A 368 6.65 8.33 17.26
CA ALA A 368 6.14 7.94 18.58
C ALA A 368 4.70 7.39 18.56
N SER A 369 3.92 7.71 17.52
CA SER A 369 2.61 7.11 17.30
C SER A 369 2.67 5.66 16.78
N MET A 370 3.87 5.17 16.42
CA MET A 370 4.07 3.90 15.72
C MET A 370 4.85 2.86 16.55
N ALA A 371 5.66 3.31 17.52
CA ALA A 371 6.44 2.41 18.37
C ALA A 371 6.72 2.99 19.76
N THR A 372 6.92 2.10 20.72
CA THR A 372 7.31 2.44 22.10
C THR A 372 8.73 1.95 22.34
N LEU A 373 9.61 2.83 22.82
CA LEU A 373 10.93 2.42 23.28
C LEU A 373 10.77 1.57 24.55
N ILE A 374 10.92 0.26 24.39
CA ILE A 374 10.83 -0.68 25.52
C ILE A 374 12.08 -0.58 26.40
N GLU A 375 13.26 -0.50 25.77
CA GLU A 375 14.53 -0.52 26.47
C GLU A 375 15.64 0.14 25.63
N HIS A 376 16.52 0.87 26.31
CA HIS A 376 17.76 1.41 25.76
C HIS A 376 18.85 1.31 26.83
N SER A 377 20.00 0.75 26.50
CA SER A 377 21.14 0.65 27.41
C SER A 377 22.44 0.36 26.66
N PHE A 378 23.55 0.75 27.31
CA PHE A 378 24.89 0.39 26.87
C PHE A 378 25.32 -0.91 27.54
N PHE A 379 25.98 -1.76 26.77
CA PHE A 379 26.46 -3.05 27.22
C PHE A 379 27.93 -3.21 26.89
N ASP A 380 28.68 -3.80 27.83
CA ASP A 380 30.04 -4.25 27.62
C ASP A 380 30.06 -5.71 27.21
N ALA A 381 30.86 -6.04 26.19
CA ALA A 381 31.16 -7.43 25.86
C ALA A 381 31.90 -8.06 27.03
N TYR A 382 31.25 -9.01 27.68
CA TYR A 382 31.74 -9.62 28.91
C TYR A 382 32.41 -10.98 28.64
N ALA A 383 31.91 -11.73 27.64
CA ALA A 383 32.39 -13.04 27.26
C ALA A 383 31.87 -13.45 25.88
N GLY A 384 32.51 -14.45 25.26
CA GLY A 384 32.07 -15.05 24.00
C GLY A 384 33.05 -14.83 22.86
N GLU A 385 32.99 -15.72 21.87
CA GLU A 385 33.84 -15.67 20.68
C GLU A 385 33.05 -16.15 19.46
N SER A 386 33.40 -15.60 18.31
CA SER A 386 32.99 -16.15 17.02
C SER A 386 33.89 -17.33 16.61
N LYS A 387 33.44 -18.16 15.66
CA LYS A 387 34.26 -19.29 15.18
C LYS A 387 35.61 -18.89 14.58
N ASP A 388 35.74 -17.66 14.10
CA ASP A 388 36.98 -17.06 13.61
C ASP A 388 37.80 -16.37 14.72
N GLY A 389 37.41 -16.52 15.99
CA GLY A 389 38.18 -16.08 17.16
C GLY A 389 38.02 -14.60 17.52
N SER A 390 37.05 -13.89 16.93
CA SER A 390 36.78 -12.50 17.31
C SER A 390 35.99 -12.43 18.62
N LEU A 391 36.25 -11.39 19.42
CA LEU A 391 35.70 -11.21 20.78
C LEU A 391 34.21 -10.80 20.82
N ALA A 392 33.57 -10.59 19.67
CA ALA A 392 32.17 -10.22 19.56
C ALA A 392 31.48 -11.01 18.44
N ALA A 393 30.19 -11.28 18.59
CA ALA A 393 29.42 -11.92 17.53
C ALA A 393 29.29 -10.98 16.33
N ARG A 394 29.75 -11.44 15.16
CA ARG A 394 29.56 -10.76 13.88
C ARG A 394 28.21 -11.15 13.29
N PHE A 395 27.47 -10.17 12.80
CA PHE A 395 26.16 -10.37 12.15
C PHE A 395 26.29 -10.19 10.64
N PHE A 396 25.51 -10.98 9.89
CA PHE A 396 25.29 -10.81 8.47
C PHE A 396 23.80 -10.70 8.18
N THR A 397 23.44 -9.97 7.12
CA THR A 397 22.04 -9.88 6.69
C THR A 397 21.49 -11.28 6.38
N GLY A 398 20.34 -11.61 6.97
CA GLY A 398 19.69 -12.93 6.86
C GLY A 398 20.03 -13.91 7.98
N ASP A 399 21.02 -13.63 8.82
CA ASP A 399 21.34 -14.47 9.99
C ASP A 399 20.13 -14.58 10.93
N ILE A 400 20.05 -15.72 11.63
CA ILE A 400 19.07 -15.96 12.67
C ILE A 400 19.74 -15.75 14.02
N VAL A 401 19.16 -14.89 14.85
CA VAL A 401 19.68 -14.55 16.16
C VAL A 401 18.68 -14.98 17.22
N SER A 402 19.12 -15.69 18.26
CA SER A 402 18.32 -15.86 19.48
C SER A 402 18.91 -15.02 20.59
N LEU A 403 18.04 -14.36 21.34
CA LEU A 403 18.40 -13.54 22.49
C LEU A 403 17.77 -14.12 23.75
N ASN A 404 18.54 -14.16 24.83
CA ASN A 404 18.07 -14.46 26.18
C ASN A 404 18.56 -13.39 27.16
N THR A 405 17.76 -13.09 28.18
CA THR A 405 18.11 -12.09 29.20
C THR A 405 18.05 -12.71 30.59
N GLY A 406 18.81 -12.16 31.54
CA GLY A 406 18.80 -12.59 32.94
C GLY A 406 19.11 -11.45 33.88
N THR A 407 18.53 -11.47 35.08
CA THR A 407 18.72 -10.43 36.09
C THR A 407 19.58 -10.94 37.24
N LEU A 408 20.60 -10.17 37.62
CA LEU A 408 21.51 -10.50 38.73
C LEU A 408 20.90 -10.08 40.09
N SER A 409 20.94 -10.96 41.09
CA SER A 409 20.53 -10.59 42.46
C SER A 409 21.61 -9.75 43.17
N ALA A 410 21.24 -9.07 44.26
CA ALA A 410 21.98 -7.95 44.85
C ALA A 410 23.30 -8.28 45.55
N LYS A 411 23.72 -9.55 45.65
CA LYS A 411 25.01 -9.92 46.25
C LYS A 411 26.08 -9.97 45.16
N GLU A 412 27.09 -9.11 45.29
CA GLU A 412 28.26 -9.12 44.41
C GLU A 412 29.00 -10.47 44.49
N SER A 413 29.66 -10.80 43.38
CA SER A 413 30.74 -11.78 43.21
C SER A 413 30.36 -13.22 42.78
N VAL A 414 31.19 -13.77 41.88
CA VAL A 414 31.27 -15.18 41.39
C VAL A 414 30.40 -15.62 40.19
N GLY A 415 29.15 -15.18 40.04
CA GLY A 415 28.24 -15.72 38.99
C GLY A 415 28.67 -15.51 37.53
N ALA A 416 29.50 -14.51 37.26
CA ALA A 416 29.88 -14.14 35.90
C ALA A 416 30.98 -15.04 35.30
N TYR A 417 31.89 -15.56 36.15
CA TYR A 417 32.85 -16.60 35.75
C TYR A 417 32.14 -17.93 35.48
N ALA A 418 31.09 -18.23 36.24
CA ALA A 418 30.23 -19.39 35.99
C ALA A 418 29.50 -19.26 34.64
N CYS A 419 28.90 -18.11 34.33
CA CYS A 419 28.32 -17.85 33.00
C CYS A 419 29.36 -18.01 31.88
N LEU A 420 30.55 -17.43 32.02
CA LEU A 420 31.65 -17.59 31.05
C LEU A 420 32.07 -19.05 30.87
N ALA A 421 32.20 -19.82 31.94
CA ALA A 421 32.57 -21.24 31.90
C ALA A 421 31.48 -22.11 31.25
N ILE A 422 30.22 -21.86 31.57
CA ILE A 422 29.07 -22.52 30.93
C ILE A 422 29.04 -22.18 29.43
N PHE A 423 29.27 -20.91 29.07
CA PHE A 423 29.37 -20.52 27.67
C PHE A 423 30.53 -21.26 26.98
N LYS A 424 31.72 -21.29 27.57
CA LYS A 424 32.87 -21.96 26.95
C LYS A 424 32.68 -23.47 26.79
N ASP A 425 32.17 -24.18 27.80
CA ASP A 425 31.97 -25.64 27.78
C ASP A 425 30.82 -26.07 26.85
N ARG A 426 29.73 -25.29 26.80
CA ARG A 426 28.52 -25.66 26.04
C ARG A 426 28.57 -25.21 24.58
N PHE A 427 29.21 -24.10 24.25
CA PHE A 427 29.22 -23.56 22.89
C PHE A 427 30.13 -24.33 21.93
N LEU A 428 31.17 -24.99 22.44
CA LEU A 428 31.96 -25.95 21.66
C LEU A 428 31.11 -27.11 21.12
N LYS A 429 29.93 -27.38 21.71
CA LYS A 429 29.02 -28.49 21.36
C LYS A 429 27.73 -28.06 20.63
N MET A 430 27.61 -26.79 20.22
CA MET A 430 26.39 -26.29 19.57
C MET A 430 26.44 -26.46 18.05
N ASP A 431 25.99 -27.61 17.58
CA ASP A 431 25.85 -27.88 16.14
C ASP A 431 24.86 -26.90 15.50
N GLY A 432 25.40 -26.04 14.65
CA GLY A 432 24.61 -25.03 13.95
C GLY A 432 24.72 -23.60 14.49
N ALA A 433 25.42 -23.35 15.60
CA ALA A 433 25.79 -21.99 15.99
C ALA A 433 27.06 -21.53 15.23
N ARG A 434 27.13 -20.24 14.90
CA ARG A 434 28.27 -19.56 14.23
C ARG A 434 29.07 -18.69 15.18
N ALA A 435 28.41 -18.05 16.13
CA ALA A 435 29.02 -17.17 17.13
C ALA A 435 28.10 -17.02 18.34
N GLY A 436 28.67 -16.65 19.48
CA GLY A 436 27.94 -16.31 20.69
C GLY A 436 28.63 -15.22 21.48
N VAL A 437 27.87 -14.26 22.01
CA VAL A 437 28.39 -13.19 22.87
C VAL A 437 27.47 -12.98 24.07
N CYS A 438 28.10 -12.69 25.20
CA CYS A 438 27.46 -12.32 26.45
C CYS A 438 27.78 -10.86 26.75
N LEU A 439 26.72 -10.08 26.94
CA LEU A 439 26.74 -8.65 27.11
C LEU A 439 26.28 -8.31 28.53
N LYS A 440 27.05 -7.49 29.25
CA LYS A 440 26.69 -7.00 30.59
C LYS A 440 26.26 -5.54 30.48
N SER A 441 25.07 -5.21 30.97
CA SER A 441 24.62 -3.81 30.99
C SER A 441 25.45 -2.98 31.97
N GLN A 442 25.80 -1.76 31.57
CA GLN A 442 26.51 -0.81 32.44
C GLN A 442 25.58 -0.21 33.51
N ASN A 443 24.32 0.04 33.13
CA ASN A 443 23.38 0.83 33.94
C ASN A 443 22.31 -0.04 34.60
N MET A 444 22.18 -1.30 34.20
CA MET A 444 21.19 -2.23 34.75
C MET A 444 21.86 -3.52 35.21
N ARG A 445 21.25 -4.20 36.19
CA ARG A 445 21.71 -5.52 36.66
C ARG A 445 21.27 -6.64 35.72
N ARG A 446 21.56 -6.49 34.43
CA ARG A 446 21.12 -7.40 33.36
C ARG A 446 22.30 -7.95 32.57
N ILE A 447 22.17 -9.22 32.22
CA ILE A 447 23.03 -9.92 31.27
C ILE A 447 22.18 -10.33 30.08
N VAL A 448 22.71 -10.13 28.87
CA VAL A 448 22.09 -10.52 27.62
C VAL A 448 23.00 -11.51 26.92
N GLY A 449 22.48 -12.67 26.52
CA GLY A 449 23.16 -13.60 25.62
C GLY A 449 22.61 -13.47 24.22
N LEU A 450 23.51 -13.40 23.24
CA LEU A 450 23.20 -13.33 21.82
C LEU A 450 23.86 -14.51 21.12
N PHE A 451 23.09 -15.24 20.32
CA PHE A 451 23.55 -16.41 19.59
C PHE A 451 23.20 -16.28 18.13
N VAL A 452 24.18 -16.48 17.25
CA VAL A 452 24.00 -16.45 15.80
C VAL A 452 23.95 -17.88 15.26
N TRP A 453 22.84 -18.23 14.61
CA TRP A 453 22.53 -19.56 14.12
C TRP A 453 22.67 -19.67 12.60
N LYS A 454 23.12 -20.83 12.12
CA LYS A 454 23.18 -21.18 10.70
C LYS A 454 21.79 -21.19 10.06
N SER A 455 20.76 -21.57 10.81
CA SER A 455 19.38 -21.61 10.33
C SER A 455 18.39 -21.55 11.47
N LEU A 456 17.14 -21.22 11.13
CA LEU A 456 16.02 -21.20 12.06
C LEU A 456 15.74 -22.61 12.63
N GLN A 457 15.92 -23.64 11.81
CA GLN A 457 15.77 -25.03 12.23
C GLN A 457 16.80 -25.42 13.29
N CYS A 458 18.06 -25.02 13.14
CA CYS A 458 19.10 -25.26 14.14
C CYS A 458 18.76 -24.57 15.46
N CYS A 459 18.29 -23.32 15.39
CA CYS A 459 17.87 -22.54 16.56
C CYS A 459 16.74 -23.25 17.34
N TYR A 460 15.63 -23.59 16.68
CA TYR A 460 14.52 -24.27 17.37
C TYR A 460 14.87 -25.67 17.84
N SER A 461 15.61 -26.44 17.03
CA SER A 461 16.06 -27.77 17.43
C SER A 461 16.82 -27.69 18.75
N TYR A 462 17.75 -26.72 18.88
CA TYR A 462 18.48 -26.50 20.11
C TYR A 462 17.56 -26.07 21.27
N ILE A 463 16.70 -25.07 21.06
CA ILE A 463 15.80 -24.54 22.11
C ILE A 463 14.85 -25.64 22.63
N LEU A 464 14.34 -26.51 21.75
CA LEU A 464 13.36 -27.54 22.09
C LEU A 464 13.97 -28.81 22.68
N THR A 465 15.18 -29.18 22.27
CA THR A 465 15.83 -30.45 22.69
C THR A 465 16.80 -30.28 23.86
N SER A 466 17.32 -29.08 24.08
CA SER A 466 18.24 -28.83 25.19
C SER A 466 17.44 -28.63 26.48
N ASP A 467 17.58 -29.53 27.45
CA ASP A 467 17.09 -29.32 28.82
C ASP A 467 18.00 -28.28 29.53
N TYR A 468 17.88 -27.03 29.10
CA TYR A 468 18.67 -25.89 29.57
C TYR A 468 18.48 -25.66 31.07
N ARG A 469 17.28 -25.94 31.60
CA ARG A 469 16.98 -25.85 33.02
C ARG A 469 17.83 -26.82 33.83
N LYS A 470 17.87 -28.12 33.51
CA LYS A 470 18.67 -29.07 34.31
C LYS A 470 20.18 -28.85 34.25
N ALA A 471 20.68 -28.31 33.15
CA ALA A 471 22.12 -28.21 32.93
C ALA A 471 22.77 -26.92 33.43
N VAL A 472 22.00 -25.83 33.52
CA VAL A 472 22.53 -24.48 33.78
C VAL A 472 22.10 -23.96 35.17
N LEU A 473 20.87 -24.26 35.62
CA LEU A 473 20.38 -23.84 36.95
C LEU A 473 21.28 -24.26 38.13
N PRO A 474 21.90 -25.46 38.17
CA PRO A 474 22.76 -25.85 39.31
C PRO A 474 23.98 -24.95 39.52
N TYR A 475 24.41 -24.24 38.48
CA TYR A 475 25.60 -23.37 38.49
C TYR A 475 25.26 -21.87 38.53
N LEU A 476 23.97 -21.52 38.50
CA LEU A 476 23.45 -20.15 38.44
C LEU A 476 22.55 -19.81 39.65
N GLY A 477 22.72 -20.51 40.78
CA GLY A 477 21.81 -20.48 41.95
C GLY A 477 21.43 -19.12 42.53
N ASP A 478 22.17 -18.05 42.21
CA ASP A 478 21.91 -16.66 42.65
C ASP A 478 21.36 -15.73 41.55
N LEU A 479 21.13 -16.23 40.33
CA LEU A 479 20.54 -15.47 39.21
C LEU A 479 19.03 -15.73 39.10
N ALA A 480 18.24 -14.65 39.09
CA ALA A 480 16.85 -14.71 38.66
C ALA A 480 16.83 -14.66 37.13
N LEU A 481 16.88 -15.82 36.49
CA LEU A 481 16.81 -15.96 35.04
C LEU A 481 15.40 -15.61 34.55
N ASP A 482 15.26 -14.48 33.87
CA ASP A 482 14.06 -14.11 33.12
C ASP A 482 14.13 -14.77 31.74
N LEU A 483 13.82 -16.08 31.68
CA LEU A 483 13.96 -16.87 30.45
C LEU A 483 12.87 -16.49 29.44
N LYS A 484 13.06 -15.36 28.76
CA LYS A 484 12.34 -14.97 27.55
C LYS A 484 13.29 -15.16 26.36
N TYR A 485 13.11 -16.27 25.64
CA TYR A 485 13.76 -16.46 24.35
C TYR A 485 12.96 -15.70 23.30
N ASP A 486 13.61 -14.76 22.63
CA ASP A 486 13.09 -14.17 21.40
C ASP A 486 14.04 -14.54 20.24
N VAL A 487 13.45 -14.87 19.09
CA VAL A 487 14.18 -15.22 17.87
C VAL A 487 13.97 -14.13 16.84
N PHE A 488 15.06 -13.66 16.26
CA PHE A 488 15.11 -12.56 15.31
C PHE A 488 15.77 -12.96 14.01
N ARG A 489 15.43 -12.23 12.97
CA ARG A 489 16.16 -12.20 11.71
C ARG A 489 16.92 -10.89 11.60
N VAL A 490 18.19 -10.95 11.20
CA VAL A 490 18.96 -9.76 10.86
C VAL A 490 18.49 -9.24 9.49
N VAL A 491 17.97 -8.02 9.45
CA VAL A 491 17.44 -7.40 8.20
C VAL A 491 18.33 -6.30 7.64
N PHE A 492 19.30 -5.82 8.42
CA PHE A 492 20.28 -4.83 8.00
C PHE A 492 21.57 -4.97 8.78
N VAL A 493 22.70 -4.73 8.11
CA VAL A 493 24.04 -4.65 8.68
C VAL A 493 24.81 -3.52 7.97
N SER A 494 25.40 -2.59 8.72
CA SER A 494 26.22 -1.53 8.12
C SER A 494 27.52 -2.09 7.54
N GLY A 495 27.79 -1.81 6.27
CA GLY A 495 29.03 -2.20 5.59
C GLY A 495 28.98 -3.51 4.80
N ASP A 496 27.91 -4.31 4.90
CA ASP A 496 27.73 -5.52 4.09
C ASP A 496 27.30 -5.22 2.63
N ASN A 497 26.88 -3.98 2.33
CA ASN A 497 26.51 -3.51 0.99
C ASN A 497 27.15 -2.14 0.67
N VAL A 498 28.42 -2.13 0.24
CA VAL A 498 29.05 -0.94 -0.39
C VAL A 498 28.91 -0.99 -1.91
N LEU A 499 27.82 -1.54 -2.43
CA LEU A 499 27.46 -1.43 -3.84
C LEU A 499 25.98 -1.03 -3.94
N ASN A 500 25.76 0.21 -4.39
CA ASN A 500 24.48 0.83 -4.81
C ASN A 500 23.56 1.47 -3.75
N LEU A 501 24.08 2.37 -2.90
CA LEU A 501 23.20 3.29 -2.15
C LEU A 501 23.34 4.77 -2.54
N ASP A 502 24.38 5.17 -3.29
CA ASP A 502 24.60 6.57 -3.70
C ASP A 502 23.84 7.02 -4.96
N ARG A 503 22.89 6.24 -5.50
CA ARG A 503 22.21 6.57 -6.77
C ARG A 503 20.69 6.67 -6.76
N PHE A 504 20.01 6.50 -5.62
CA PHE A 504 18.53 6.48 -5.62
C PHE A 504 17.81 7.32 -4.58
N TYR A 505 18.51 8.10 -3.75
CA TYR A 505 17.82 8.90 -2.74
C TYR A 505 18.40 10.32 -2.72
N PRO A 506 17.59 11.36 -3.03
CA PRO A 506 17.98 12.72 -2.72
C PRO A 506 18.13 12.85 -1.19
N GLN A 507 19.08 13.66 -0.75
CA GLN A 507 19.24 14.02 0.66
C GLN A 507 17.90 14.52 1.21
N HIS A 508 17.37 13.82 2.20
CA HIS A 508 16.15 14.21 2.88
C HIS A 508 16.43 15.48 3.69
N SER A 509 15.59 16.51 3.52
CA SER A 509 15.70 17.86 4.11
C SER A 509 15.54 17.92 5.65
N MET A 510 15.70 16.80 6.36
CA MET A 510 15.54 16.72 7.82
C MET A 510 16.85 16.87 8.61
N LEU A 511 17.99 17.08 7.93
CA LEU A 511 19.29 17.37 8.55
C LEU A 511 19.83 18.78 8.22
N GLU A 512 19.09 19.62 7.47
CA GLU A 512 19.55 20.97 7.09
C GLU A 512 19.47 22.00 8.24
N ASN A 513 18.77 21.71 9.34
CA ASN A 513 18.49 22.72 10.37
C ASN A 513 19.57 22.94 11.44
N GLU A 514 20.80 22.42 11.29
CA GLU A 514 21.90 22.72 12.23
C GLU A 514 23.18 23.33 11.64
N HIS A 515 23.25 23.59 10.33
CA HIS A 515 24.49 24.13 9.73
C HIS A 515 24.55 25.65 9.49
N ASP A 516 23.45 26.41 9.66
CA ASP A 516 23.41 27.85 9.35
C ASP A 516 23.40 28.80 10.57
N LYS A 517 24.02 28.42 11.69
CA LYS A 517 24.20 29.35 12.84
C LYS A 517 25.62 29.50 13.39
N LYS A 518 26.64 29.11 12.63
CA LYS A 518 28.04 29.43 12.94
C LYS A 518 28.81 29.79 11.68
N ASN A 519 28.57 30.99 11.14
CA ASN A 519 29.53 31.74 10.32
C ASN A 519 29.10 33.22 10.17
N GLU A 520 28.65 33.84 11.25
CA GLU A 520 28.71 35.30 11.42
C GLU A 520 29.43 35.61 12.73
N ALA A 521 30.76 35.62 12.66
CA ALA A 521 31.64 36.46 13.49
C ALA A 521 33.08 36.32 12.99
N PHE A 522 33.58 37.44 12.46
CA PHE A 522 34.93 37.76 11.94
C PHE A 522 35.24 37.41 10.49
#